data_AF-A0AAJ5QQ10-F1
#
_entry.id   AF-A0AAJ5QQ10-F1
#
_cell.length_a   1.000
_cell.length_b   1.000
_cell.length_c   1.000
_cell.angle_alpha   90.00
_cell.angle_beta   90.00
_cell.angle_gamma   90.00
#
_symmetry.space_group_name_H-M   'P 1'
#
loop_
_entity.id
_entity.type
_entity.pdbx_description
1 polymer ?
#
loop_
_entity_poly.entity_id
_entity_poly.type
_entity_poly.pdbx_seq_one_letter_code
_entity_poly.pdbx_strand_id
1 'polypeptide(L)'
;MKELVQDVLSIFSPQSVNPVLIRSGLSQHEIASVQPFAVTSVSWVTSMEELNAAVARKAHEAGAVGYHITDVESHKSGSDDQPLLAAKATLYNIPDASGNEQLTAGFIL
;
A
#
# COMPACT_ATOMS: atom_id res chain seq x y z
N MET A 1 -16.24 31.79 -23.97
CA MET A 1 -16.93 30.72 -23.20
C MET A 1 -16.20 29.38 -23.38
N LYS A 2 -14.92 29.29 -23.01
CA LYS A 2 -14.11 28.04 -23.08
C LYS A 2 -13.39 27.73 -21.76
N GLU A 3 -13.60 28.54 -20.73
CA GLU A 3 -12.85 28.47 -19.47
C GLU A 3 -13.62 27.74 -18.37
N LEU A 4 -14.94 27.57 -18.50
CA LEU A 4 -15.76 26.85 -17.51
C LEU A 4 -15.66 25.32 -17.61
N VAL A 5 -15.22 24.77 -18.75
CA VAL A 5 -15.17 23.32 -18.95
C VAL A 5 -13.94 22.68 -18.30
N GLN A 6 -12.90 23.49 -18.03
CA GLN A 6 -11.65 23.00 -17.43
C GLN A 6 -11.74 22.83 -15.91
N ASP A 7 -12.68 23.52 -15.26
CA ASP A 7 -12.85 23.51 -13.81
C ASP A 7 -13.48 22.19 -13.30
N VAL A 8 -14.48 21.67 -14.03
CA VAL A 8 -15.21 20.45 -13.64
C VAL A 8 -14.34 19.19 -13.74
N LEU A 9 -13.34 19.17 -14.63
CA LEU A 9 -12.42 18.04 -14.78
C LEU A 9 -11.39 17.95 -13.64
N SER A 10 -11.13 19.04 -12.91
CA SER A 10 -10.19 19.01 -11.78
C SER A 10 -10.80 18.39 -10.51
N ILE A 11 -12.12 18.42 -10.37
CA ILE A 11 -12.84 17.90 -9.18
C ILE A 11 -12.78 16.36 -9.11
N PHE A 12 -12.68 15.72 -10.28
CA PHE A 12 -12.49 14.26 -10.39
C PHE A 12 -11.02 13.85 -10.42
N SER A 13 -10.09 14.76 -10.11
CA SER A 13 -8.71 14.33 -9.87
C SER A 13 -8.74 13.38 -8.67
N PRO A 14 -8.45 12.08 -8.85
CA PRO A 14 -8.32 11.19 -7.71
C PRO A 14 -7.30 11.84 -6.79
N GLN A 15 -7.68 12.09 -5.53
CA GLN A 15 -6.75 12.60 -4.54
C GLN A 15 -5.54 11.68 -4.59
N SER A 16 -4.42 12.21 -5.07
CA SER A 16 -3.21 11.44 -5.29
C SER A 16 -2.69 11.09 -3.90
N VAL A 17 -3.19 9.98 -3.35
CA VAL A 17 -2.64 9.38 -2.16
C VAL A 17 -1.23 9.03 -2.56
N ASN A 18 -0.23 9.61 -1.90
CA ASN A 18 1.16 9.30 -2.14
C ASN A 18 1.53 8.12 -1.25
N PRO A 19 1.45 6.86 -1.74
CA PRO A 19 1.91 5.72 -0.96
C PRO A 19 3.42 5.83 -0.73
N VAL A 20 3.88 5.27 0.39
CA VAL A 20 5.30 5.05 0.61
C VAL A 20 5.73 3.95 -0.36
N LEU A 21 6.46 4.33 -1.39
CA LEU A 21 6.99 3.40 -2.38
C LEU A 21 8.14 2.62 -1.76
N ILE A 22 7.99 1.30 -1.69
CA ILE A 22 9.05 0.39 -1.21
C ILE A 22 9.86 -0.18 -2.36
N ARG A 23 9.34 -0.08 -3.59
CA ARG A 23 10.03 -0.53 -4.80
C ARG A 23 10.77 0.63 -5.46
N SER A 24 12.06 0.42 -5.71
CA SER A 24 12.88 1.33 -6.52
C SER A 24 12.65 1.07 -8.01
N GLY A 25 12.80 2.10 -8.85
CA GLY A 25 12.77 1.95 -10.31
C GLY A 25 11.37 1.95 -10.95
N LEU A 26 10.37 2.49 -10.25
CA LEU A 26 9.04 2.73 -10.83
C LEU A 26 9.06 3.96 -11.73
N SER A 27 8.50 3.83 -12.93
CA SER A 27 8.28 4.92 -13.87
C SER A 27 7.18 5.86 -13.37
N GLN A 28 7.16 7.12 -13.83
CA GLN A 28 6.06 8.04 -13.48
C GLN A 28 4.68 7.50 -13.88
N HIS A 29 4.61 6.80 -15.02
CA HIS A 29 3.39 6.12 -15.48
C HIS A 29 2.95 4.97 -14.55
N GLU A 30 3.92 4.20 -14.06
CA GLU A 30 3.70 3.13 -13.09
C GLU A 30 3.18 3.71 -11.77
N ILE A 31 3.82 4.76 -11.26
CA ILE A 31 3.41 5.48 -10.04
C ILE A 31 1.98 6.02 -10.17
N ALA A 32 1.62 6.56 -11.34
CA ALA A 32 0.27 7.04 -11.63
C ALA A 32 -0.78 5.92 -11.78
N SER A 33 -0.34 4.69 -12.10
CA SER A 33 -1.20 3.51 -12.23
C SER A 33 -1.29 2.67 -10.95
N VAL A 34 -0.62 3.11 -9.88
CA VAL A 34 -0.64 2.42 -8.59
C VAL A 34 -2.06 2.43 -8.04
N GLN A 35 -2.59 1.24 -7.74
CA GLN A 35 -3.94 1.08 -7.22
C GLN A 35 -3.94 0.23 -5.93
N PRO A 36 -4.84 0.54 -4.99
CA PRO A 36 -4.99 -0.28 -3.79
C PRO A 36 -5.48 -1.68 -4.18
N PHE A 37 -4.78 -2.73 -3.72
CA PHE A 37 -5.15 -4.12 -4.04
C PHE A 37 -5.49 -4.94 -2.79
N ALA A 38 -4.89 -4.61 -1.65
CA ALA A 38 -5.09 -5.33 -0.40
C ALA A 38 -4.97 -4.39 0.80
N VAL A 39 -5.54 -4.80 1.93
CA VAL A 39 -5.36 -4.12 3.21
C VAL A 39 -4.70 -5.11 4.16
N THR A 40 -3.64 -4.69 4.82
CA THR A 40 -2.95 -5.47 5.84
C THR A 40 -3.09 -4.79 7.19
N SER A 41 -3.04 -5.58 8.25
CA SER A 41 -3.05 -5.07 9.61
C SER A 41 -1.96 -5.74 10.42
N VAL A 42 -1.25 -4.92 11.18
CA VAL A 42 -0.26 -5.36 12.17
C VAL A 42 -0.83 -5.01 13.54
N SER A 43 -0.71 -5.92 14.48
CA SER A 43 -1.14 -5.73 15.86
C SER A 43 -0.06 -6.29 16.78
N TRP A 44 -0.07 -5.89 18.05
CA TRP A 44 0.83 -6.40 19.09
C TRP A 44 2.29 -5.97 18.96
N VAL A 45 2.53 -4.75 18.49
CA VAL A 45 3.89 -4.19 18.45
C VAL A 45 4.07 -3.15 19.54
N THR A 46 5.27 -3.10 20.11
CA THR A 46 5.58 -2.24 21.26
C THR A 46 6.10 -0.86 20.85
N SER A 47 6.38 -0.67 19.55
CA SER A 47 6.98 0.56 19.02
C SER A 47 6.54 0.83 17.58
N MET A 48 6.50 2.11 17.21
CA MET A 48 6.15 2.57 15.86
C MET A 48 7.17 2.10 14.80
N GLU A 49 8.43 1.93 15.20
CA GLU A 49 9.48 1.40 14.32
C GLU A 49 9.22 -0.07 13.97
N GLU A 50 8.87 -0.88 14.98
CA GLU A 50 8.54 -2.29 14.82
C GLU A 50 7.23 -2.48 14.01
N LEU A 51 6.24 -1.59 14.24
CA LEU A 51 5.04 -1.49 13.43
C LEU A 51 5.37 -1.25 11.96
N ASN A 52 6.17 -0.21 11.66
CA ASN A 52 6.56 0.12 10.29
C ASN A 52 7.33 -1.03 9.64
N ALA A 53 8.28 -1.64 10.36
CA ALA A 53 9.05 -2.77 9.86
C ALA A 53 8.16 -3.98 9.55
N ALA A 54 7.18 -4.28 10.40
CA ALA A 54 6.23 -5.36 10.19
C ALA A 54 5.28 -5.08 9.01
N VAL A 55 4.78 -3.85 8.87
CA VAL A 55 3.96 -3.42 7.73
C VAL A 55 4.76 -3.48 6.43
N ALA A 56 5.98 -2.92 6.41
CA ALA A 56 6.86 -2.92 5.25
C ALA A 56 7.22 -4.35 4.82
N ARG A 57 7.52 -5.25 5.77
CA ARG A 57 7.77 -6.67 5.49
C ARG A 57 6.54 -7.33 4.87
N LYS A 58 5.35 -7.16 5.46
CA LYS A 58 4.11 -7.71 4.89
C LYS A 58 3.80 -7.14 3.50
N ALA A 59 4.04 -5.85 3.29
CA ALA A 59 3.89 -5.21 1.99
C ALA A 59 4.83 -5.85 0.95
N HIS A 60 6.10 -6.04 1.31
CA HIS A 60 7.08 -6.69 0.46
C HIS A 60 6.75 -8.17 0.18
N GLU A 61 6.35 -8.94 1.19
CA GLU A 61 5.93 -10.34 1.05
C GLU A 61 4.69 -10.49 0.17
N ALA A 62 3.78 -9.52 0.22
CA ALA A 62 2.58 -9.49 -0.62
C ALA A 62 2.86 -9.02 -2.06
N GLY A 63 4.10 -8.64 -2.40
CA GLY A 63 4.44 -8.09 -3.71
C GLY A 63 3.91 -6.68 -3.95
N ALA A 64 3.60 -5.94 -2.89
CA ALA A 64 3.15 -4.55 -3.00
C ALA A 64 4.29 -3.65 -3.51
N VAL A 65 3.95 -2.66 -4.32
CA VAL A 65 4.89 -1.64 -4.80
C VAL A 65 5.03 -0.49 -3.82
N GLY A 66 4.04 -0.33 -2.95
CA GLY A 66 3.99 0.65 -1.89
C GLY A 66 2.92 0.32 -0.86
N TYR A 67 2.98 1.02 0.27
CA TYR A 67 1.97 0.93 1.32
C TYR A 67 1.59 2.32 1.82
N HIS A 68 0.38 2.45 2.36
CA HIS A 68 -0.07 3.66 3.02
C HIS A 68 -0.73 3.25 4.34
N ILE A 69 -0.15 3.69 5.45
CA ILE A 69 -0.74 3.47 6.77
C ILE A 69 -1.94 4.43 6.88
N THR A 70 -3.14 3.86 6.82
CA THR A 70 -4.39 4.62 6.89
C THR A 70 -4.84 4.85 8.32
N ASP A 71 -4.43 3.98 9.24
CA ASP A 71 -4.92 3.98 10.60
C ASP A 71 -3.89 3.39 11.55
N VAL A 72 -3.72 4.01 12.72
CA VAL A 72 -2.84 3.53 13.80
C VAL A 72 -3.62 3.60 15.10
N GLU A 73 -3.90 2.44 15.66
CA GLU A 73 -4.57 2.26 16.94
C GLU A 73 -3.52 2.04 18.03
N SER A 74 -3.64 2.76 19.14
CA SER A 74 -2.80 2.55 20.32
C SER A 74 -3.68 2.05 21.46
N HIS A 75 -3.38 0.83 21.92
CA HIS A 75 -4.05 0.20 23.05
C HIS A 75 -3.13 0.29 24.26
N LYS A 76 -3.63 0.90 25.35
CA LYS A 76 -2.96 0.86 26.65
C LYS A 76 -3.33 -0.47 27.32
N SER A 77 -2.37 -1.39 27.43
CA SER A 77 -2.61 -2.66 28.11
C SER A 77 -2.80 -2.39 29.62
N GLY A 78 -3.90 -2.89 30.19
CA GLY A 78 -4.30 -2.58 31.57
C GLY A 78 -3.42 -3.20 32.67
N SER A 79 -2.38 -3.97 32.33
CA SER A 79 -1.57 -4.72 33.31
C SER A 79 -0.07 -4.44 33.23
N ASP A 80 0.42 -3.92 32.12
CA ASP A 80 1.84 -3.59 31.91
C ASP A 80 1.84 -2.33 31.06
N ASP A 81 2.43 -1.23 31.54
CA ASP A 81 2.31 0.13 30.99
C ASP A 81 2.89 0.28 29.56
N GLN A 82 3.15 -0.83 28.87
CA GLN A 82 3.58 -0.86 27.48
C GLN A 82 2.39 -0.56 26.54
N PRO A 83 2.51 0.49 25.71
CA PRO A 83 1.53 0.75 24.65
C PRO A 83 1.64 -0.36 23.60
N LEU A 84 0.55 -1.08 23.39
CA LEU A 84 0.41 -2.01 22.27
C LEU A 84 -0.12 -1.21 21.08
N LEU A 85 0.67 -1.13 20.03
CA LEU A 85 0.29 -0.48 18.79
C LEU A 85 -0.29 -1.52 17.83
N ALA A 86 -1.29 -1.07 17.08
CA ALA A 86 -1.83 -1.75 15.92
C ALA A 86 -1.96 -0.73 14.79
N ALA A 87 -1.82 -1.16 13.55
CA ALA A 87 -2.05 -0.29 12.41
C ALA A 87 -2.63 -1.07 11.24
N LYS A 88 -3.45 -0.35 10.48
CA LYS A 88 -3.93 -0.81 9.19
C LYS A 88 -3.20 -0.04 8.10
N ALA A 89 -2.72 -0.79 7.12
CA ALA A 89 -2.06 -0.25 5.96
C ALA A 89 -2.70 -0.79 4.68
N THR A 90 -3.04 0.11 3.78
CA THR A 90 -3.44 -0.24 2.42
C THR A 90 -2.19 -0.51 1.61
N LEU A 91 -2.16 -1.68 1.00
CA LEU A 91 -1.11 -2.11 0.09
C LEU A 91 -1.52 -1.75 -1.33
N TYR A 92 -0.55 -1.23 -2.07
CA TYR A 92 -0.74 -0.83 -3.44
C TYR A 92 0.08 -1.71 -4.37
N ASN A 93 -0.50 -2.03 -5.51
CA ASN A 93 0.16 -2.74 -6.58
C ASN A 93 -0.04 -1.98 -7.89
N ILE A 94 0.84 -2.23 -8.85
CA ILE A 94 0.62 -1.80 -10.23
C ILE A 94 -0.09 -2.97 -10.91
N PRO A 95 -1.27 -2.73 -11.51
CA PRO A 95 -1.90 -3.75 -12.34
C PRO A 95 -0.97 -4.01 -13.51
N ASP A 96 -0.31 -5.16 -13.49
CA ASP A 96 0.48 -5.59 -14.63
C ASP A 96 -0.49 -5.82 -15.80
N ALA A 97 -0.30 -5.12 -16.92
CA ALA A 97 -1.01 -5.42 -18.15
C ALA A 97 -0.63 -6.81 -18.71
N SER A 98 0.34 -7.49 -18.10
CA SER A 98 0.73 -8.88 -18.38
C SER A 98 -0.12 -9.85 -17.56
N GLY A 99 -1.42 -9.81 -17.79
CA GLY A 99 -2.35 -10.82 -17.32
C GLY A 99 -2.22 -12.16 -18.04
N ASN A 100 -1.05 -12.61 -18.51
CA ASN A 100 -0.92 -13.93 -19.15
C ASN A 100 0.53 -14.20 -19.58
N GLU A 101 1.36 -14.81 -18.71
CA GLU A 101 2.37 -15.85 -19.04
C GLU A 101 2.87 -16.53 -17.73
N GLN A 102 1.95 -17.10 -16.93
CA GLN A 102 2.31 -18.22 -16.04
C GLN A 102 1.77 -19.51 -16.66
N LEU A 103 2.22 -19.79 -17.88
CA LEU A 103 2.15 -21.09 -18.51
C LEU A 103 3.58 -21.42 -18.94
N THR A 104 4.06 -22.60 -18.54
CA THR A 104 5.33 -23.23 -18.93
C THR A 104 6.51 -23.04 -17.97
N ALA A 105 6.60 -23.96 -17.01
CA ALA A 105 7.81 -24.71 -16.62
C ALA A 105 7.55 -25.31 -15.24
N GLY A 106 7.35 -26.61 -15.05
CA GLY A 106 7.36 -27.75 -15.92
C GLY A 106 7.14 -28.95 -15.02
N PHE A 107 6.34 -29.92 -15.43
CA PHE A 107 6.44 -31.29 -14.91
C PHE A 107 5.64 -32.24 -15.82
N ILE A 108 6.25 -32.63 -16.94
CA ILE A 108 5.97 -33.90 -17.61
C ILE A 108 7.34 -34.47 -18.00
N LEU A 109 7.86 -35.37 -17.19
CA LEU A 109 8.19 -36.76 -17.58
C LEU A 109 8.45 -37.61 -16.33
#